data_AF-A0A8C0G236-F1
#
_entry.id   AF-A0A8C0G236-F1
#
_cell.length_a   1.000
_cell.length_b   1.000
_cell.length_c   1.000
_cell.angle_alpha   90.00
_cell.angle_beta   90.00
_cell.angle_gamma   90.00
#
_symmetry.space_group_name_H-M   'P 1'
#
loop_
_entity.id
_entity.type
_entity.pdbx_description
1 polymer ?
#
loop_
_entity_poly.entity_id
_entity_poly.type
_entity_poly.pdbx_seq_one_letter_code
_entity_poly.pdbx_strand_id
1 'polypeptide(L)'
;MERSRLISIIFSNKEAFACIGLNEGDSTWRKSYSLWPWGSCDKLVSSGTAFNPGEWLHLTRSIYNWTEDYGRFDPSSWEAVANEEMWQARMKTAFFIFDLAETASVSPDIKSQLYTFAYNSYKEIINSHKNHPVNWHKNYAIACERMLRLHKVDVDPEMLLSETVKHFLLYMEKAEDDPQRADILQAVKHLKKELQGLRKMKKNLKRQAV
;
A
#
# COMPACT_ATOMS: atom_id res chain seq x y z
N MET A 1 35.66 3.69 -4.09
CA MET A 1 35.46 3.46 -2.64
C MET A 1 34.05 2.94 -2.45
N GLU A 2 33.87 1.77 -1.85
CA GLU A 2 32.57 1.10 -1.71
C GLU A 2 31.62 1.96 -0.85
N ARG A 3 30.47 2.39 -1.37
CA ARG A 3 29.59 3.35 -0.68
C ARG A 3 29.04 2.80 0.63
N SER A 4 28.92 1.48 0.76
CA SER A 4 28.60 0.78 2.01
C SER A 4 29.61 1.06 3.13
N ARG A 5 30.92 1.15 2.80
CA ARG A 5 31.96 1.56 3.75
C ARG A 5 31.83 3.03 4.10
N LEU A 6 31.52 3.89 3.13
CA LEU A 6 31.29 5.31 3.38
C LEU A 6 30.09 5.54 4.31
N ILE A 7 28.97 4.87 4.05
CA ILE A 7 27.76 4.93 4.87
C ILE A 7 28.08 4.41 6.29
N SER A 8 28.76 3.27 6.40
CA SER A 8 29.17 2.73 7.70
C SER A 8 30.09 3.66 8.48
N ILE A 9 31.00 4.38 7.80
CA ILE A 9 31.93 5.32 8.44
C ILE A 9 31.21 6.60 8.87
N ILE A 10 30.37 7.16 8.00
CA ILE A 10 29.66 8.44 8.24
C ILE A 10 28.53 8.30 9.26
N PHE A 11 27.83 7.16 9.26
CA PHE A 11 26.60 6.95 10.04
C PHE A 11 26.76 5.93 11.17
N SER A 12 27.99 5.58 11.56
CA SER A 12 28.30 4.59 12.61
C SER A 12 27.54 4.83 13.94
N ASN A 13 27.04 6.04 14.21
CA ASN A 13 26.19 6.38 15.36
C ASN A 13 25.03 7.35 15.01
N LYS A 14 24.59 7.42 13.75
CA LYS A 14 23.53 8.35 13.31
C LYS A 14 22.53 7.65 12.41
N GLU A 15 21.27 8.01 12.55
CA GLU A 15 20.25 7.57 11.59
C GLU A 15 20.47 8.24 10.24
N ALA A 16 20.32 7.46 9.16
CA ALA A 16 20.49 7.92 7.80
C ALA A 16 19.18 7.80 7.02
N PHE A 17 18.85 8.83 6.25
CA PHE A 17 17.63 8.89 5.46
C PHE A 17 17.96 9.28 4.02
N ALA A 18 17.27 8.68 3.06
CA ALA A 18 17.36 8.99 1.65
C ALA A 18 16.00 9.54 1.18
N CYS A 19 15.97 10.83 0.83
CA CYS A 19 14.80 11.48 0.26
C CYS A 19 15.02 11.58 -1.26
N ILE A 20 14.05 11.13 -2.07
CA ILE A 20 14.21 10.98 -3.54
C ILE A 20 15.10 9.77 -3.92
N GLY A 21 15.24 8.81 -2.99
CA GLY A 21 15.94 7.55 -3.22
C GLY A 21 17.47 7.66 -3.17
N LEU A 22 18.11 6.51 -3.38
CA LEU A 22 19.56 6.41 -3.57
C LEU A 22 19.84 6.25 -5.07
N ASN A 23 21.04 6.67 -5.51
CA ASN A 23 21.43 6.57 -6.92
C ASN A 23 21.19 5.16 -7.47
N GLU A 24 20.33 5.03 -8.48
CA GLU A 24 19.91 3.76 -9.07
C GLU A 24 21.08 2.97 -9.69
N GLY A 25 22.11 3.67 -10.18
CA GLY A 25 23.31 3.06 -10.75
C GLY A 25 24.26 2.43 -9.72
N ASP A 26 24.01 2.61 -8.42
CA ASP A 26 24.83 2.07 -7.35
C ASP A 26 24.02 1.12 -6.46
N SER A 27 24.28 -0.18 -6.60
CA SER A 27 23.65 -1.25 -5.82
C SER A 27 24.50 -1.75 -4.64
N THR A 28 25.68 -1.16 -4.40
CA THR A 28 26.64 -1.67 -3.41
C THR A 28 26.08 -1.67 -1.98
N TRP A 29 25.23 -0.70 -1.66
CA TRP A 29 24.58 -0.56 -0.35
C TRP A 29 23.55 -1.65 -0.04
N ARG A 30 22.94 -2.27 -1.06
CA ARG A 30 21.85 -3.25 -0.90
C ARG A 30 22.28 -4.54 -0.18
N LYS A 31 23.59 -4.80 -0.11
CA LYS A 31 24.16 -5.94 0.63
C LYS A 31 24.15 -5.73 2.15
N SER A 32 24.14 -4.48 2.60
CA SER A 32 24.33 -4.13 4.02
C SER A 32 23.17 -3.35 4.60
N TYR A 33 22.35 -2.74 3.74
CA TYR A 33 21.21 -1.93 4.13
C TYR A 33 19.97 -2.24 3.30
N SER A 34 18.83 -2.00 3.93
CA SER A 34 17.49 -1.96 3.35
C SER A 34 16.92 -0.55 3.52
N LEU A 35 16.02 -0.16 2.63
CA LEU A 35 15.29 1.10 2.71
C LEU A 35 13.89 0.83 3.27
N TRP A 36 13.58 1.43 4.42
CA TRP A 36 12.27 1.35 5.04
C TRP A 36 11.58 2.70 4.95
N PRO A 37 10.29 2.77 4.58
CA PRO A 37 9.61 4.04 4.33
C PRO A 37 9.54 4.89 5.60
N TRP A 38 9.88 6.17 5.47
CA TRP A 38 9.83 7.17 6.54
C TRP A 38 9.45 8.53 5.96
N GLY A 39 8.16 8.83 5.92
CA GLY A 39 7.75 10.07 5.30
C GLY A 39 7.82 9.98 3.77
N SER A 40 8.20 11.09 3.15
CA SER A 40 8.63 11.15 1.74
C SER A 40 10.02 10.56 1.51
N CYS A 41 10.74 10.20 2.59
CA CYS A 41 12.06 9.61 2.54
C CYS A 41 12.02 8.10 2.86
N ASP A 42 13.18 7.48 2.85
CA ASP A 42 13.42 6.13 3.33
C ASP A 42 14.53 6.13 4.37
N LYS A 43 14.32 5.44 5.48
CA LYS A 43 15.37 5.17 6.47
C LYS A 43 16.27 4.06 5.95
N LEU A 44 17.59 4.28 5.98
CA LEU A 44 18.56 3.21 5.80
C LEU A 44 18.64 2.38 7.07
N VAL A 45 18.34 1.10 6.96
CA VAL A 45 18.32 0.15 8.07
C VAL A 45 19.26 -0.99 7.73
N SER A 46 20.08 -1.45 8.69
CA SER A 46 20.99 -2.57 8.43
C SER A 46 20.20 -3.83 8.05
N SER A 47 20.65 -4.55 7.03
CA SER A 47 19.92 -5.72 6.48
C SER A 47 19.67 -6.86 7.49
N GLY A 48 20.40 -6.90 8.61
CA GLY A 48 20.15 -7.86 9.69
C GLY A 48 19.06 -7.46 10.68
N THR A 49 18.48 -6.26 10.54
CA THR A 49 17.49 -5.74 11.48
C THR A 49 16.13 -6.40 11.24
N ALA A 50 15.55 -6.97 12.31
CA ALA A 50 14.21 -7.54 12.24
C ALA A 50 13.16 -6.44 12.01
N PHE A 51 12.27 -6.65 11.03
CA PHE A 51 11.18 -5.72 10.74
C PHE A 51 9.93 -6.08 11.54
N ASN A 52 9.45 -5.14 12.36
CA ASN A 52 8.16 -5.25 13.04
C ASN A 52 7.12 -4.34 12.37
N PRO A 53 6.16 -4.89 11.60
CA PRO A 53 5.19 -4.09 10.86
C PRO A 53 4.27 -3.25 11.76
N GLY A 54 3.86 -3.76 12.92
CA GLY A 54 2.95 -3.06 13.82
C GLY A 54 3.61 -1.85 14.48
N GLU A 55 4.85 -2.02 14.96
CA GLU A 55 5.66 -0.94 15.51
C GLU A 55 5.97 0.11 14.43
N TRP A 56 6.37 -0.33 13.23
CA TRP A 56 6.71 0.59 12.15
C TRP A 56 5.52 1.41 11.66
N LEU A 57 4.33 0.79 11.58
CA LEU A 57 3.08 1.51 11.30
C LEU A 57 2.78 2.56 12.37
N HIS A 58 2.92 2.20 13.64
CA HIS A 58 2.70 3.14 14.74
C HIS A 58 3.64 4.34 14.66
N LEU A 59 4.95 4.09 14.44
CA LEU A 59 5.97 5.13 14.32
C LEU A 59 5.73 6.05 13.13
N THR A 60 5.32 5.50 11.99
CA THR A 60 5.19 6.26 10.74
C THR A 60 3.85 6.96 10.54
N ARG A 61 2.81 6.58 11.31
CA ARG A 61 1.44 7.08 11.14
C ARG A 61 1.32 8.60 11.21
N SER A 62 2.03 9.24 12.14
CA SER A 62 1.91 10.68 12.42
C SER A 62 3.05 11.54 11.89
N ILE A 63 3.95 10.98 11.07
CA ILE A 63 5.10 11.73 10.52
C ILE A 63 4.62 12.84 9.55
N TYR A 64 3.41 12.71 9.00
CA TYR A 64 2.88 13.61 7.99
C TYR A 64 1.98 14.71 8.58
N ASN A 65 2.54 15.90 8.82
CA ASN A 65 1.77 17.11 9.13
C ASN A 65 1.50 17.98 7.87
N TRP A 66 1.40 17.34 6.70
CA TRP A 66 1.14 18.04 5.44
C TRP A 66 -0.33 18.44 5.34
N THR A 67 -0.60 19.74 5.28
CA THR A 67 -1.95 20.32 5.34
C THR A 67 -2.51 20.73 3.98
N GLU A 68 -1.71 20.64 2.92
CA GLU A 68 -2.14 21.06 1.58
C GLU A 68 -3.04 20.00 0.94
N ASP A 69 -4.19 20.44 0.43
CA ASP A 69 -5.16 19.58 -0.21
C ASP A 69 -4.61 18.97 -1.51
N TYR A 70 -5.03 17.73 -1.79
CA TYR A 70 -4.65 17.05 -3.02
C TYR A 70 -5.17 17.78 -4.26
N GLY A 71 -4.31 18.03 -5.25
CA GLY A 71 -4.68 18.71 -6.50
C GLY A 71 -4.94 20.21 -6.36
N ARG A 72 -4.55 20.85 -5.25
CA ARG A 72 -4.72 22.29 -5.02
C ARG A 72 -3.91 23.18 -5.98
N PHE A 73 -2.71 22.75 -6.33
CA PHE A 73 -1.75 23.56 -7.10
C PHE A 73 -1.91 23.36 -8.61
N ASP A 74 -1.43 24.33 -9.39
CA ASP A 74 -1.40 24.23 -10.85
C ASP A 74 -0.58 23.01 -11.29
N PRO A 75 -1.08 22.12 -12.15
CA PRO A 75 -0.37 20.89 -12.53
C PRO A 75 1.02 21.10 -13.16
N SER A 76 1.30 22.28 -13.69
CA SER A 76 2.61 22.64 -14.27
C SER A 76 3.60 23.20 -13.24
N SER A 77 3.18 23.41 -11.99
CA SER A 77 3.98 23.99 -10.93
C SER A 77 4.84 22.96 -10.18
N TRP A 78 5.95 23.42 -9.59
CA TRP A 78 6.77 22.60 -8.70
C TRP A 78 6.01 22.22 -7.41
N GLU A 79 5.10 23.07 -6.97
CA GLU A 79 4.22 22.84 -5.82
C GLU A 79 3.30 21.65 -6.05
N ALA A 80 2.79 21.44 -7.28
CA ALA A 80 2.01 20.26 -7.62
C ALA A 80 2.84 18.97 -7.50
N VAL A 81 4.09 18.99 -7.99
CA VAL A 81 5.02 17.86 -7.88
C VAL A 81 5.31 17.54 -6.42
N ALA A 82 5.67 18.55 -5.62
CA ALA A 82 5.95 18.37 -4.19
C ALA A 82 4.70 17.87 -3.43
N ASN A 83 3.52 18.39 -3.76
CA ASN A 83 2.26 17.95 -3.15
C ASN A 83 1.96 16.49 -3.51
N GLU A 84 2.13 16.08 -4.77
CA GLU A 84 1.96 14.68 -5.19
C GLU A 84 2.87 13.75 -4.38
N GLU A 85 4.17 14.07 -4.26
CA GLU A 85 5.12 13.29 -3.46
C GLU A 85 4.70 13.18 -1.99
N MET A 86 4.28 14.30 -1.39
CA MET A 86 3.82 14.33 0.00
C MET A 86 2.55 13.51 0.21
N TRP A 87 1.63 13.51 -0.76
CA TRP A 87 0.46 12.66 -0.73
C TRP A 87 0.85 11.19 -0.89
N GLN A 88 1.57 10.81 -1.94
CA GLN A 88 2.01 9.42 -2.17
C GLN A 88 2.72 8.82 -0.96
N ALA A 89 3.52 9.63 -0.26
CA ALA A 89 4.21 9.23 0.95
C ALA A 89 3.28 8.65 2.03
N ARG A 90 2.04 9.15 2.17
CA ARG A 90 1.04 8.65 3.15
C ARG A 90 0.74 7.16 2.98
N MET A 91 0.82 6.64 1.75
CA MET A 91 0.60 5.23 1.45
C MET A 91 1.87 4.37 1.50
N LYS A 92 3.06 4.98 1.54
CA LYS A 92 4.33 4.30 1.29
C LYS A 92 4.60 3.17 2.31
N THR A 93 4.27 3.36 3.58
CA THR A 93 4.38 2.29 4.59
C THR A 93 3.45 1.13 4.32
N ALA A 94 2.18 1.39 3.98
CA ALA A 94 1.22 0.33 3.65
C ALA A 94 1.66 -0.45 2.40
N PHE A 95 2.18 0.26 1.39
CA PHE A 95 2.73 -0.33 0.18
C PHE A 95 3.94 -1.22 0.47
N PHE A 96 4.89 -0.74 1.26
CA PHE A 96 6.07 -1.53 1.65
C PHE A 96 5.68 -2.83 2.39
N ILE A 97 4.75 -2.75 3.34
CA ILE A 97 4.29 -3.93 4.08
C ILE A 97 3.56 -4.92 3.16
N PHE A 98 2.78 -4.39 2.20
CA PHE A 98 2.12 -5.21 1.19
C PHE A 98 3.15 -5.91 0.29
N ASP A 99 4.17 -5.20 -0.18
CA ASP A 99 5.25 -5.75 -1.00
C ASP A 99 6.03 -6.84 -0.26
N LEU A 100 6.31 -6.65 1.03
CA LEU A 100 6.88 -7.70 1.88
C LEU A 100 6.00 -8.95 1.91
N ALA A 101 4.67 -8.81 1.95
CA ALA A 101 3.75 -9.95 1.90
C ALA A 101 3.80 -10.68 0.54
N GLU A 102 3.98 -9.95 -0.56
CA GLU A 102 4.08 -10.54 -1.91
C GLU A 102 5.43 -11.22 -2.15
N THR A 103 6.54 -10.62 -1.70
CA THR A 103 7.90 -10.97 -2.14
C THR A 103 8.75 -11.71 -1.11
N ALA A 104 8.51 -11.52 0.18
CA ALA A 104 9.35 -12.13 1.23
C ALA A 104 9.04 -13.63 1.38
N SER A 105 10.09 -14.42 1.60
CA SER A 105 9.96 -15.83 1.95
C SER A 105 9.67 -15.95 3.45
N VAL A 106 8.39 -15.88 3.81
CA VAL A 106 7.89 -15.96 5.19
C VAL A 106 6.81 -17.03 5.32
N SER A 107 6.50 -17.45 6.56
CA SER A 107 5.43 -18.42 6.78
C SER A 107 4.07 -17.87 6.35
N PRO A 108 3.10 -18.74 6.01
CA PRO A 108 1.73 -18.31 5.65
C PRO A 108 1.08 -17.42 6.71
N ASP A 109 1.32 -17.68 8.00
CA ASP A 109 0.77 -16.88 9.09
C ASP A 109 1.33 -15.46 9.10
N ILE A 110 2.64 -15.30 8.92
CA ILE A 110 3.29 -13.98 8.83
C ILE A 110 2.82 -13.24 7.58
N LYS A 111 2.73 -13.94 6.44
CA LYS A 111 2.20 -13.36 5.20
C LYS A 111 0.76 -12.84 5.38
N SER A 112 -0.08 -13.63 6.04
CA SER A 112 -1.46 -13.26 6.39
C SER A 112 -1.53 -12.04 7.32
N GLN A 113 -0.64 -11.96 8.30
CA GLN A 113 -0.52 -10.78 9.17
C GLN A 113 -0.10 -9.53 8.39
N LEU A 114 0.91 -9.63 7.50
CA LEU A 114 1.37 -8.51 6.68
C LEU A 114 0.26 -7.97 5.78
N TYR A 115 -0.49 -8.83 5.09
CA TYR A 115 -1.65 -8.39 4.31
C TYR A 115 -2.70 -7.69 5.17
N THR A 116 -2.92 -8.17 6.39
CA THR A 116 -3.89 -7.54 7.32
C THR A 116 -3.44 -6.16 7.75
N PHE A 117 -2.16 -5.98 8.07
CA PHE A 117 -1.57 -4.67 8.38
C PHE A 117 -1.68 -3.70 7.21
N ALA A 118 -1.33 -4.14 6.00
CA ALA A 118 -1.44 -3.32 4.80
C ALA A 118 -2.91 -2.94 4.51
N TYR A 119 -3.83 -3.90 4.54
CA TYR A 119 -5.26 -3.68 4.34
C TYR A 119 -5.84 -2.65 5.30
N ASN A 120 -5.59 -2.82 6.60
CA ASN A 120 -6.12 -1.90 7.62
C ASN A 120 -5.57 -0.48 7.42
N SER A 121 -4.27 -0.36 7.08
CA SER A 121 -3.64 0.92 6.82
C SER A 121 -4.24 1.61 5.59
N TYR A 122 -4.40 0.88 4.48
CA TYR A 122 -5.03 1.43 3.28
C TYR A 122 -6.48 1.86 3.51
N LYS A 123 -7.25 1.03 4.22
CA LYS A 123 -8.63 1.34 4.59
C LYS A 123 -8.72 2.63 5.39
N GLU A 124 -7.87 2.78 6.40
CA GLU A 124 -7.81 4.00 7.22
C GLU A 124 -7.47 5.24 6.37
N ILE A 125 -6.42 5.15 5.55
CA ILE A 125 -5.94 6.25 4.72
C ILE A 125 -7.03 6.72 3.74
N ILE A 126 -7.67 5.79 3.02
CA ILE A 126 -8.72 6.12 2.04
C ILE A 126 -9.97 6.67 2.72
N ASN A 127 -10.37 6.13 3.85
CA ASN A 127 -11.56 6.62 4.56
C ASN A 127 -11.34 8.02 5.16
N SER A 128 -10.09 8.37 5.47
CA SER A 128 -9.75 9.67 6.07
C SER A 128 -9.63 10.80 5.06
N HIS A 129 -9.43 10.51 3.77
CA HIS A 129 -9.19 11.53 2.75
C HIS A 129 -10.14 11.34 1.57
N LYS A 130 -11.11 12.24 1.40
CA LYS A 130 -12.11 12.12 0.32
C LYS A 130 -11.51 12.34 -1.07
N ASN A 131 -10.59 13.30 -1.19
CA ASN A 131 -9.85 13.57 -2.42
C ASN A 131 -8.40 13.10 -2.21
N HIS A 132 -7.90 12.27 -3.11
CA HIS A 132 -6.59 11.62 -2.97
C HIS A 132 -6.08 11.15 -4.34
N PRO A 133 -4.79 10.78 -4.46
CA PRO A 133 -4.23 10.22 -5.69
C PRO A 133 -5.00 9.00 -6.22
N VAL A 134 -5.15 8.90 -7.53
CA VAL A 134 -6.01 7.89 -8.17
C VAL A 134 -5.53 6.46 -7.91
N ASN A 135 -4.21 6.24 -7.94
CA ASN A 135 -3.57 4.94 -7.70
C ASN A 135 -3.90 4.33 -6.33
N TRP A 136 -4.30 5.13 -5.35
CA TRP A 136 -4.71 4.66 -4.03
C TRP A 136 -5.89 3.69 -4.11
N HIS A 137 -6.83 3.94 -5.02
CA HIS A 137 -7.95 3.04 -5.25
C HIS A 137 -7.48 1.66 -5.74
N LYS A 138 -6.51 1.61 -6.66
CA LYS A 138 -5.93 0.34 -7.16
C LYS A 138 -5.26 -0.42 -6.03
N ASN A 139 -4.42 0.26 -5.24
CA ASN A 139 -3.69 -0.36 -4.13
C ASN A 139 -4.64 -0.97 -3.08
N TYR A 140 -5.68 -0.23 -2.69
CA TYR A 140 -6.65 -0.73 -1.72
C TYR A 140 -7.54 -1.85 -2.27
N ALA A 141 -7.96 -1.78 -3.53
CA ALA A 141 -8.71 -2.86 -4.17
C ALA A 141 -7.90 -4.16 -4.20
N ILE A 142 -6.62 -4.10 -4.54
CA ILE A 142 -5.71 -5.26 -4.51
C ILE A 142 -5.58 -5.80 -3.07
N ALA A 143 -5.44 -4.92 -2.07
CA ALA A 143 -5.39 -5.35 -0.68
C ALA A 143 -6.68 -6.05 -0.22
N CYS A 144 -7.85 -5.53 -0.60
CA CYS A 144 -9.15 -6.17 -0.35
C CYS A 144 -9.23 -7.56 -1.00
N GLU A 145 -8.75 -7.67 -2.23
CA GLU A 145 -8.68 -8.94 -2.98
C GLU A 145 -7.78 -9.97 -2.29
N ARG A 146 -6.61 -9.57 -1.80
CA ARG A 146 -5.74 -10.45 -1.02
C ARG A 146 -6.40 -10.89 0.28
N MET A 147 -7.06 -9.98 0.99
CA MET A 147 -7.81 -10.33 2.21
C MET A 147 -8.94 -11.33 1.94
N LEU A 148 -9.62 -11.21 0.80
CA LEU A 148 -10.66 -12.16 0.39
C LEU A 148 -10.10 -13.58 0.24
N ARG A 149 -8.91 -13.72 -0.36
CA ARG A 149 -8.24 -15.02 -0.54
C ARG A 149 -7.76 -15.65 0.77
N LEU A 150 -7.48 -14.84 1.79
CA LEU A 150 -7.05 -15.37 3.10
C LEU A 150 -8.18 -16.05 3.88
N HIS A 151 -9.45 -15.85 3.49
CA HIS A 151 -10.63 -16.42 4.16
C HIS A 151 -10.64 -16.20 5.68
N LYS A 152 -10.14 -15.05 6.16
CA LYS A 152 -10.19 -14.75 7.59
C LYS A 152 -11.64 -14.56 8.05
N VAL A 153 -11.96 -15.13 9.21
CA VAL A 153 -13.32 -15.17 9.77
C VAL A 153 -13.82 -13.79 10.18
N ASP A 154 -12.93 -12.85 10.46
CA ASP A 154 -13.22 -11.53 11.03
C ASP A 154 -13.54 -10.44 9.99
N VAL A 155 -13.45 -10.72 8.70
CA VAL A 155 -13.75 -9.74 7.63
C VAL A 155 -14.84 -10.27 6.71
N ASP A 156 -15.95 -9.54 6.57
CA ASP A 156 -17.07 -9.95 5.72
C ASP A 156 -16.64 -10.06 4.24
N PRO A 157 -16.69 -11.26 3.63
CA PRO A 157 -16.32 -11.46 2.24
C PRO A 157 -17.16 -10.63 1.26
N GLU A 158 -18.42 -10.35 1.61
CA GLU A 158 -19.30 -9.50 0.79
C GLU A 158 -18.82 -8.06 0.76
N MET A 159 -18.37 -7.54 1.92
CA MET A 159 -17.81 -6.20 2.02
C MET A 159 -16.51 -6.10 1.23
N LEU A 160 -15.60 -7.08 1.36
CA LEU A 160 -14.35 -7.11 0.58
C LEU A 160 -14.61 -7.12 -0.93
N LEU A 161 -15.50 -8.00 -1.40
CA LEU A 161 -15.88 -8.05 -2.82
C LEU A 161 -16.46 -6.72 -3.31
N SER A 162 -17.33 -6.09 -2.50
CA SER A 162 -17.94 -4.81 -2.85
C SER A 162 -16.91 -3.69 -2.93
N GLU A 163 -15.98 -3.62 -1.96
CA GLU A 163 -14.92 -2.61 -1.93
C GLU A 163 -13.91 -2.80 -3.05
N THR A 164 -13.49 -4.04 -3.35
CA THR A 164 -12.61 -4.34 -4.49
C THR A 164 -13.24 -3.87 -5.81
N VAL A 165 -14.51 -4.21 -6.06
CA VAL A 165 -15.22 -3.80 -7.27
C VAL A 165 -15.34 -2.27 -7.35
N LYS A 166 -15.77 -1.63 -6.26
CA LYS A 166 -15.95 -0.17 -6.20
C LYS A 166 -14.64 0.55 -6.51
N HIS A 167 -13.55 0.18 -5.84
CA HIS A 167 -12.29 0.90 -5.97
C HIS A 167 -11.60 0.64 -7.31
N PHE A 168 -11.68 -0.56 -7.89
CA PHE A 168 -11.21 -0.74 -9.27
C PHE A 168 -12.01 0.07 -10.29
N LEU A 169 -13.33 0.22 -10.12
CA LEU A 169 -14.12 1.08 -11.00
C LEU A 169 -13.70 2.55 -10.88
N LEU A 170 -13.57 3.07 -9.65
CA LEU A 170 -13.11 4.45 -9.40
C LEU A 170 -11.70 4.70 -9.95
N TYR A 171 -10.81 3.70 -9.87
CA TYR A 171 -9.50 3.77 -10.49
C TYR A 171 -9.61 3.91 -12.01
N MET A 172 -10.46 3.09 -12.63
CA MET A 172 -10.58 3.01 -14.09
C MET A 172 -11.34 4.16 -14.73
N GLU A 173 -12.12 4.91 -13.95
CA GLU A 173 -12.71 6.18 -14.38
C GLU A 173 -11.66 7.27 -14.60
N LYS A 174 -10.49 7.18 -13.96
CA LYS A 174 -9.48 8.25 -13.96
C LYS A 174 -8.11 7.83 -14.52
N ALA A 175 -7.85 6.53 -14.67
CA ALA A 175 -6.61 5.98 -15.21
C ALA A 175 -6.85 5.36 -16.60
N GLU A 176 -7.16 6.18 -17.59
CA GLU A 176 -7.52 5.73 -18.94
C GLU A 176 -6.37 5.05 -19.68
N ASP A 177 -5.14 5.53 -19.46
CA ASP A 177 -3.92 5.06 -20.14
C ASP A 177 -3.19 3.92 -19.39
N ASP A 178 -3.75 3.37 -18.31
CA ASP A 178 -3.09 2.27 -17.58
C ASP A 178 -3.03 1.00 -18.47
N PRO A 179 -1.85 0.40 -18.69
CA PRO A 179 -1.68 -0.75 -19.59
C PRO A 179 -2.40 -2.02 -19.09
N GLN A 180 -2.70 -2.10 -17.79
CA GLN A 180 -3.42 -3.20 -17.14
C GLN A 180 -4.94 -2.98 -17.12
N ARG A 181 -5.46 -1.93 -17.75
CA ARG A 181 -6.89 -1.58 -17.74
C ARG A 181 -7.80 -2.72 -18.20
N ALA A 182 -7.40 -3.46 -19.23
CA ALA A 182 -8.17 -4.61 -19.72
C ALA A 182 -8.27 -5.74 -18.68
N ASP A 183 -7.16 -6.05 -18.02
CA ASP A 183 -7.09 -7.08 -16.98
C ASP A 183 -7.93 -6.69 -15.75
N ILE A 184 -7.86 -5.41 -15.35
CA ILE A 184 -8.68 -4.89 -14.24
C ILE A 184 -10.18 -5.00 -14.58
N LEU A 185 -10.59 -4.64 -15.79
CA LEU A 185 -11.99 -4.77 -16.23
C LEU A 185 -12.47 -6.23 -16.21
N GLN A 186 -11.61 -7.15 -16.65
CA GLN A 186 -11.91 -8.58 -16.59
C GLN A 186 -12.06 -9.07 -15.14
N ALA A 187 -11.16 -8.65 -14.24
CA ALA A 187 -11.24 -8.95 -12.83
C ALA A 187 -12.54 -8.40 -12.20
N VAL A 188 -12.89 -7.15 -12.48
CA VAL A 188 -14.15 -6.53 -12.00
C VAL A 188 -15.38 -7.31 -12.47
N LYS A 189 -15.41 -7.77 -13.73
CA LYS A 189 -16.51 -8.59 -14.25
C LYS A 189 -16.65 -9.91 -13.49
N HIS A 190 -15.53 -10.54 -13.15
CA HIS A 190 -15.51 -11.77 -12.37
C HIS A 190 -16.00 -11.54 -10.94
N LEU A 191 -15.41 -10.57 -10.23
CA LEU A 191 -15.76 -10.21 -8.85
C LEU A 191 -17.23 -9.80 -8.69
N LYS A 192 -17.80 -9.09 -9.68
CA LYS A 192 -19.25 -8.77 -9.69
C LYS A 192 -20.13 -10.02 -9.72
N LYS A 193 -19.72 -11.08 -10.44
CA LYS A 193 -20.46 -12.34 -10.47
C LYS A 193 -20.38 -13.05 -9.12
N GLU A 194 -19.21 -13.09 -8.51
CA GLU A 194 -19.02 -13.67 -7.17
C GLU A 194 -19.87 -12.96 -6.12
N LEU A 195 -19.86 -11.62 -6.12
CA LEU A 195 -20.67 -10.80 -5.22
C LEU A 195 -22.18 -11.08 -5.38
N GLN A 196 -22.66 -11.21 -6.61
CA GLN A 196 -24.05 -11.57 -6.88
C GLN A 196 -24.38 -12.99 -6.38
N GLY A 197 -23.48 -13.95 -6.59
CA GLY A 197 -23.62 -15.31 -6.08
C GLY A 197 -23.74 -15.34 -4.56
N LEU A 198 -22.82 -14.68 -3.86
CA LEU A 198 -22.80 -14.60 -2.40
C LEU A 198 -24.07 -13.98 -1.84
N ARG A 199 -24.54 -12.87 -2.43
CA ARG A 199 -25.80 -12.21 -2.03
C ARG A 199 -27.02 -13.10 -2.21
N LYS A 200 -27.09 -13.87 -3.30
CA LYS A 200 -28.15 -14.85 -3.53
C LYS A 200 -28.12 -15.97 -2.49
N MET A 201 -26.93 -16.51 -2.19
CA MET A 201 -26.77 -17.54 -1.16
C MET A 201 -27.21 -17.04 0.22
N LYS A 202 -26.73 -15.87 0.67
CA LYS A 202 -27.14 -15.26 1.94
C LYS A 202 -28.66 -15.03 2.00
N LYS A 203 -29.29 -14.59 0.89
CA LYS A 203 -30.75 -14.40 0.81
C LYS A 203 -31.53 -15.72 0.93
N ASN A 204 -31.04 -16.80 0.33
CA ASN A 204 -31.68 -18.12 0.41
C ASN A 204 -31.58 -18.71 1.82
N LEU A 205 -30.41 -18.58 2.47
CA LEU A 205 -30.21 -19.01 3.86
C LEU A 205 -31.16 -18.26 4.82
N LYS A 206 -31.31 -16.94 4.66
CA LYS A 206 -32.27 -16.16 5.44
C LYS A 206 -33.72 -16.60 5.24
N ARG A 207 -34.09 -17.07 4.06
CA ARG A 207 -35.45 -17.58 3.76
C ARG A 207 -35.72 -18.98 4.33
N GLN A 208 -34.68 -19.77 4.57
CA GLN A 208 -34.80 -21.11 5.17
C GLN A 208 -34.81 -21.09 6.70
N ALA A 209 -34.37 -19.98 7.30
CA ALA A 209 -34.35 -19.75 8.75
C ALA A 209 -35.61 -19.04 9.29
N VAL A 210 -36.58 -18.74 8.41
CA VAL A 210 -37.90 -18.16 8.71
C VAL A 210 -38.95 -19.21 8.39
#